data_AF-A0A953BJY2-F1
#
_entry.id   AF-A0A953BJY2-F1
#
_cell.length_a   1.000
_cell.length_b   1.000
_cell.length_c   1.000
_cell.angle_alpha   90.00
_cell.angle_beta   90.00
_cell.angle_gamma   90.00
#
_symmetry.space_group_name_H-M   'P 1'
#
loop_
_entity.id
_entity.type
_entity.pdbx_description
1 polymer ?
#
loop_
_entity_poly.entity_id
_entity_poly.type
_entity_poly.pdbx_seq_one_letter_code
_entity_poly.pdbx_strand_id
1 'polypeptide(L)'
;MHLGRAGAVATSLALLTFSGCNVYRPGGSMRSNDTFTFISNEYYPVTVTIVDVRTNEPIWTADVPVAKQLTLRFHEAQFPDNPANPDSLQWRFFERPTRAGELNSVMACPDKYSRRMDVTIRKTPEYATGSDPRVEHAGQTASAVHVTPGTPVTAPAPQPTSPGPEGNAPATKPEPAATNP
;
A
#
# COMPACT_ATOMS: atom_id res chain seq x y z
N MET A 1 56.47 -57.14 21.70
CA MET A 1 55.23 -56.94 22.48
C MET A 1 54.74 -55.53 22.10
N HIS A 2 53.87 -55.36 21.09
CA HIS A 2 52.39 -55.25 21.18
C HIS A 2 51.99 -54.24 22.28
N LEU A 3 51.31 -53.10 22.07
CA LEU A 3 50.17 -52.61 21.26
C LEU A 3 50.29 -51.05 21.29
N GLY A 4 49.73 -50.17 20.45
CA GLY A 4 48.53 -50.18 19.63
C GLY A 4 47.78 -48.84 19.79
N ARG A 5 47.62 -48.08 18.69
CA ARG A 5 46.47 -47.25 18.25
C ARG A 5 45.75 -46.32 19.26
N ALA A 6 45.57 -45.05 18.89
CA ALA A 6 44.26 -44.52 18.45
C ALA A 6 44.34 -43.01 18.17
N GLY A 7 44.00 -42.62 16.94
CA GLY A 7 43.71 -41.22 16.61
C GLY A 7 42.35 -40.81 17.15
N ALA A 8 42.21 -39.51 17.44
CA ALA A 8 40.91 -38.88 17.61
C ALA A 8 40.85 -37.69 16.64
N VAL A 9 40.13 -37.89 15.54
CA VAL A 9 39.72 -36.85 14.60
C VAL A 9 38.70 -35.97 15.33
N ALA A 10 39.08 -34.73 15.65
CA ALA A 10 38.17 -33.73 16.19
C ALA A 10 37.18 -33.33 15.09
N THR A 11 35.97 -33.92 15.14
CA THR A 11 34.91 -33.60 14.18
C THR A 11 34.21 -32.31 14.64
N SER A 12 34.54 -31.20 13.99
CA SER A 12 33.90 -29.90 14.19
C SER A 12 32.42 -29.97 13.81
N LEU A 13 31.53 -30.05 14.79
CA LEU A 13 30.08 -29.96 14.58
C LEU A 13 29.70 -28.49 14.37
N ALA A 14 29.81 -28.03 13.12
CA ALA A 14 29.27 -26.74 12.70
C ALA A 14 27.73 -26.82 12.71
N LEU A 15 27.14 -26.48 13.85
CA LEU A 15 25.70 -26.22 14.00
C LEU A 15 25.36 -24.96 13.19
N LEU A 16 25.11 -25.14 11.90
CA LEU A 16 24.40 -24.17 11.07
C LEU A 16 22.98 -24.05 11.63
N THR A 17 22.79 -23.12 12.55
CA THR A 17 21.47 -22.65 12.94
C THR A 17 20.83 -22.05 11.69
N PHE A 18 19.99 -22.85 11.03
CA PHE A 18 19.06 -22.36 10.01
C PHE A 18 18.04 -21.46 10.72
N SER A 19 18.45 -20.23 11.01
CA SER A 19 17.53 -19.11 11.24
C SER A 19 16.60 -19.10 10.04
N GLY A 20 15.37 -19.59 10.24
CA GLY A 20 14.46 -19.94 9.16
C GLY A 20 14.41 -18.83 8.11
N CYS A 21 14.76 -19.16 6.87
CA CYS A 21 14.67 -18.24 5.74
C CYS A 21 13.21 -17.77 5.63
N ASN A 22 12.91 -16.57 6.14
CA ASN A 22 11.61 -15.94 5.96
C ASN A 22 11.58 -15.43 4.52
N VAL A 23 10.88 -16.16 3.66
CA VAL A 23 10.72 -15.75 2.27
C VAL A 23 9.53 -14.80 2.18
N TYR A 24 9.80 -13.58 1.77
CA TYR A 24 8.77 -12.56 1.58
C TYR A 24 8.03 -12.83 0.27
N ARG A 25 6.79 -13.30 0.40
CA ARG A 25 5.88 -13.65 -0.70
C ARG A 25 4.46 -13.24 -0.33
N PRO A 26 3.68 -12.69 -1.27
CA PRO A 26 2.25 -12.54 -1.07
C PRO A 26 1.62 -13.87 -0.64
N GLY A 27 0.76 -13.84 0.38
CA GLY A 27 0.22 -15.06 1.00
C GLY A 27 1.12 -15.69 2.06
N GLY A 28 2.25 -15.08 2.39
CA GLY A 28 3.16 -15.55 3.44
C GLY A 28 4.11 -16.66 2.98
N SER A 29 4.85 -17.22 3.93
CA SER A 29 5.90 -18.21 3.65
C SER A 29 5.43 -19.68 3.72
N MET A 30 4.12 -19.91 3.86
CA MET A 30 3.51 -21.23 4.19
C MET A 30 4.10 -21.88 5.45
N ARG A 31 4.66 -21.05 6.35
CA ARG A 31 5.14 -21.44 7.68
C ARG A 31 4.40 -20.61 8.73
N SER A 32 4.30 -21.14 9.94
CA SER A 32 3.74 -20.44 11.09
C SER A 32 4.77 -19.46 11.69
N ASN A 33 5.15 -18.43 10.93
CA ASN A 33 6.16 -17.44 11.32
C ASN A 33 5.63 -16.00 11.35
N ASP A 34 4.30 -15.83 11.34
CA ASP A 34 3.56 -14.56 11.41
C ASP A 34 4.14 -13.47 10.50
N THR A 35 4.63 -13.85 9.32
CA THR A 35 5.20 -12.96 8.32
C THR A 35 4.22 -12.76 7.18
N PHE A 36 3.86 -11.51 6.92
CA PHE A 36 2.88 -11.11 5.92
C PHE A 36 3.50 -10.14 4.93
N THR A 37 3.20 -10.32 3.65
CA THR A 37 3.72 -9.48 2.56
C THR A 37 2.57 -9.03 1.67
N PHE A 38 2.48 -7.72 1.46
CA PHE A 38 1.51 -7.06 0.61
C PHE A 38 2.25 -6.31 -0.48
N ILE A 39 1.70 -6.30 -1.70
CA ILE A 39 2.31 -5.57 -2.80
C ILE A 39 1.26 -4.71 -3.50
N SER A 40 1.50 -3.41 -3.53
CA SER A 40 0.65 -2.47 -4.25
C SER A 40 1.01 -2.41 -5.73
N ASN A 41 0.00 -2.41 -6.57
CA ASN A 41 0.09 -2.03 -7.98
C ASN A 41 -0.98 -0.97 -8.28
N GLU A 42 -0.98 -0.43 -9.50
CA GLU A 42 -1.84 0.70 -9.86
C GLU A 42 -3.34 0.40 -9.72
N TYR A 43 -3.74 -0.84 -9.97
CA TYR A 43 -5.13 -1.30 -9.90
C TYR A 43 -5.44 -2.06 -8.61
N TYR A 44 -4.47 -2.16 -7.70
CA TYR A 44 -4.60 -2.79 -6.41
C TYR A 44 -3.71 -2.08 -5.37
N PRO A 45 -3.95 -0.78 -5.11
CA PRO A 45 -3.27 -0.05 -4.05
C PRO A 45 -3.82 -0.51 -2.70
N VAL A 46 -2.93 -0.96 -1.81
CA VAL A 46 -3.32 -1.58 -0.53
C VAL A 46 -3.00 -0.65 0.64
N THR A 47 -3.93 -0.59 1.59
CA THR A 47 -3.69 -0.07 2.94
C THR A 47 -3.85 -1.23 3.93
N VAL A 48 -2.93 -1.32 4.88
CA VAL A 48 -2.94 -2.33 5.94
C VAL A 48 -3.10 -1.61 7.27
N THR A 49 -4.05 -2.05 8.09
CA THR A 49 -4.30 -1.53 9.43
C THR A 49 -4.25 -2.67 10.44
N ILE A 50 -3.54 -2.46 11.55
CA ILE A 50 -3.62 -3.33 12.72
C ILE A 50 -4.55 -2.67 13.74
N VAL A 51 -5.53 -3.43 14.20
CA VAL A 51 -6.56 -3.00 15.15
C VAL A 51 -6.38 -3.81 16.44
N ASP A 52 -6.40 -3.12 17.58
CA ASP A 52 -6.57 -3.76 18.88
C ASP A 52 -8.04 -4.12 19.06
N VAL A 53 -8.36 -5.40 19.14
CA VAL A 53 -9.76 -5.85 19.21
C VAL A 53 -10.39 -5.66 20.59
N ARG A 54 -9.58 -5.40 21.62
CA ARG A 54 -10.09 -5.13 22.98
C ARG A 54 -10.73 -3.75 23.04
N THR A 55 -10.17 -2.79 22.32
CA THR A 55 -10.65 -1.39 22.26
C THR A 55 -11.34 -1.06 20.94
N ASN A 56 -11.16 -1.87 19.90
CA ASN A 56 -11.55 -1.61 18.51
C ASN A 56 -10.87 -0.38 17.89
N GLU A 57 -9.69 -0.02 18.38
CA GLU A 57 -8.94 1.13 17.87
C GLU A 57 -7.79 0.69 16.94
N PRO A 58 -7.54 1.44 15.85
CA PRO A 58 -6.37 1.22 15.01
C PRO A 58 -5.10 1.63 15.78
N ILE A 59 -4.14 0.71 15.88
CA ILE A 59 -2.85 0.96 16.55
C ILE A 59 -1.72 1.24 15.56
N TRP A 60 -1.91 0.85 14.31
CA TRP A 60 -0.94 1.07 13.24
C TRP A 60 -1.64 1.00 11.88
N THR A 61 -1.33 1.93 10.98
CA THR A 61 -1.84 1.93 9.60
C THR A 61 -0.72 2.31 8.64
N ALA A 62 -0.66 1.64 7.51
CA ALA A 62 0.27 1.94 6.43
C ALA A 62 -0.40 1.83 5.07
N ASP A 63 -0.31 2.91 4.30
CA ASP A 63 -0.53 2.90 2.87
C ASP A 63 0.72 2.33 2.19
N VAL A 64 0.55 1.26 1.42
CA VAL A 64 1.64 0.66 0.65
C VAL A 64 1.75 1.42 -0.68
N PRO A 65 2.83 2.17 -0.93
CA PRO A 65 2.92 2.96 -2.16
C PRO A 65 2.89 2.07 -3.40
N VAL A 66 2.34 2.58 -4.50
CA VAL A 66 2.32 1.87 -5.78
C VAL A 66 3.74 1.49 -6.20
N ALA A 67 3.89 0.30 -6.78
CA ALA A 67 5.16 -0.34 -7.12
C ALA A 67 6.06 -0.70 -5.91
N LYS A 68 5.57 -0.57 -4.67
CA LYS A 68 6.26 -1.06 -3.46
C LYS A 68 5.61 -2.30 -2.88
N GLN A 69 6.39 -2.95 -2.02
CA GLN A 69 6.00 -4.07 -1.19
C GLN A 69 6.10 -3.66 0.28
N LEU A 70 5.09 -3.99 1.08
CA LEU A 70 5.16 -3.95 2.54
C LEU A 70 5.36 -5.39 3.03
N THR A 71 6.37 -5.61 3.86
CA THR A 71 6.47 -6.83 4.67
C THR A 71 6.37 -6.45 6.14
N LEU A 72 5.56 -7.19 6.88
CA LEU A 72 5.49 -7.08 8.33
C LEU A 72 5.59 -8.46 8.99
N ARG A 73 6.02 -8.48 10.25
CA ARG A 73 6.14 -9.67 11.06
C ARG A 73 5.82 -9.38 12.52
N PHE A 74 5.14 -10.33 13.16
CA PHE A 74 4.96 -10.30 14.61
C PHE A 74 5.97 -11.18 15.32
N HIS A 75 6.43 -10.72 16.47
CA HIS A 75 7.24 -11.52 17.40
C HIS A 75 6.62 -11.51 18.79
N GLU A 76 6.43 -12.69 19.35
CA GLU A 76 5.84 -12.83 20.68
C GLU A 76 6.81 -12.36 21.78
N ALA A 77 6.27 -11.72 22.82
CA ALA A 77 6.96 -11.41 24.07
C ALA A 77 8.29 -10.63 23.93
N GLN A 78 8.41 -9.74 22.93
CA GLN A 78 9.58 -8.86 22.80
C GLN A 78 9.52 -7.63 23.71
N PHE A 79 8.36 -7.30 24.27
CA PHE A 79 8.15 -6.23 25.24
C PHE A 79 7.55 -6.77 26.55
N PRO A 80 8.25 -7.66 27.27
CA PRO A 80 7.69 -8.37 28.43
C PRO A 80 7.24 -7.44 29.57
N ASP A 81 7.86 -6.28 29.72
CA ASP A 81 7.51 -5.28 30.73
C ASP A 81 6.28 -4.43 30.35
N ASN A 82 5.70 -4.65 29.17
CA ASN A 82 4.48 -4.00 28.69
C ASN A 82 3.34 -5.01 28.59
N PRO A 83 2.65 -5.34 29.70
CA PRO A 83 1.62 -6.38 29.71
C PRO A 83 0.42 -6.06 28.81
N ALA A 84 0.18 -4.78 28.50
CA ALA A 84 -0.88 -4.38 27.57
C ALA A 84 -0.51 -4.60 26.10
N ASN A 85 0.79 -4.59 25.78
CA ASN A 85 1.33 -4.73 24.43
C ASN A 85 2.65 -5.55 24.45
N PRO A 86 2.58 -6.86 24.75
CA PRO A 86 3.77 -7.67 25.01
C PRO A 86 4.53 -8.09 23.74
N ASP A 87 3.87 -8.08 22.59
CA ASP A 87 4.44 -8.53 21.31
C ASP A 87 5.04 -7.36 20.54
N SER A 88 5.93 -7.63 19.58
CA SER A 88 6.40 -6.62 18.64
C SER A 88 5.81 -6.80 17.25
N LEU A 89 5.49 -5.68 16.62
CA LEU A 89 5.24 -5.56 15.18
C LEU A 89 6.51 -4.98 14.55
N GLN A 90 7.11 -5.71 13.61
CA GLN A 90 8.23 -5.25 12.80
C GLN A 90 7.80 -5.11 11.35
N TRP A 91 8.21 -4.05 10.64
CA TRP A 91 7.84 -3.86 9.24
C TRP A 91 8.88 -3.08 8.44
N ARG A 92 8.74 -3.13 7.11
CA ARG A 92 9.50 -2.32 6.16
C ARG A 92 8.83 -2.30 4.78
N PHE A 93 9.04 -1.19 4.07
CA PHE A 93 8.75 -1.08 2.63
C PHE A 93 9.97 -1.45 1.78
N PHE A 94 9.73 -2.17 0.69
CA PHE A 94 10.72 -2.62 -0.27
C PHE A 94 10.31 -2.25 -1.70
N GLU A 95 11.28 -2.22 -2.60
CA GLU A 95 11.00 -2.40 -4.02
C GLU A 95 10.40 -3.79 -4.25
N ARG A 96 9.42 -3.91 -5.15
CA ARG A 96 8.84 -5.21 -5.52
C ARG A 96 9.57 -5.82 -6.73
N PRO A 97 9.78 -7.16 -6.77
CA PRO A 97 9.64 -8.11 -5.67
C PRO A 97 10.91 -8.18 -4.82
N THR A 98 10.77 -8.11 -3.49
CA THR A 98 11.88 -8.39 -2.56
C THR A 98 11.57 -9.65 -1.79
N ARG A 99 12.51 -10.61 -1.77
CA ARG A 99 12.30 -11.95 -1.18
C ARG A 99 12.88 -12.11 0.23
N ALA A 100 13.78 -11.23 0.64
CA ALA A 100 14.41 -11.22 1.95
C ALA A 100 14.93 -9.81 2.26
N GLY A 101 15.07 -9.48 3.54
CA GLY A 101 15.57 -8.20 4.00
C GLY A 101 15.45 -8.08 5.51
N GLU A 102 15.89 -6.96 6.06
CA GLU A 102 15.71 -6.65 7.48
C GLU A 102 14.49 -5.74 7.66
N LEU A 103 13.63 -6.06 8.64
CA LEU A 103 12.52 -5.23 9.06
C LEU A 103 13.01 -4.29 10.17
N ASN A 104 13.23 -3.02 9.84
CA ASN A 104 13.94 -2.06 10.69
C ASN A 104 13.01 -1.04 11.38
N SER A 105 11.71 -1.11 11.14
CA SER A 105 10.70 -0.39 11.92
C SER A 105 10.11 -1.36 12.94
N VAL A 106 9.97 -0.92 14.19
CA VAL A 106 9.47 -1.77 15.29
C VAL A 106 8.56 -0.96 16.21
N MET A 107 7.51 -1.59 16.73
CA MET A 107 6.68 -1.06 17.81
C MET A 107 6.12 -2.19 18.67
N ALA A 108 5.75 -1.87 19.90
CA ALA A 108 4.97 -2.76 20.76
C ALA A 108 3.52 -2.88 20.24
N CYS A 109 2.92 -4.06 20.35
CA CYS A 109 1.55 -4.32 19.95
C CYS A 109 0.89 -5.36 20.89
N PRO A 110 -0.47 -5.44 20.91
CA PRO A 110 -1.18 -6.46 21.66
C PRO A 110 -0.78 -7.87 21.22
N ASP A 111 -1.05 -8.85 22.07
CA ASP A 111 -0.78 -10.26 21.77
C ASP A 111 -1.55 -10.76 20.52
N LYS A 112 -1.18 -11.96 20.05
CA LYS A 112 -1.77 -12.57 18.84
C LYS A 112 -3.29 -12.77 18.88
N TYR A 113 -3.89 -12.82 20.06
CA TYR A 113 -5.34 -13.00 20.22
C TYR A 113 -6.09 -11.66 20.33
N SER A 114 -5.36 -10.59 20.61
CA SER A 114 -5.87 -9.25 20.86
C SER A 114 -5.64 -8.29 19.70
N ARG A 115 -5.24 -8.80 18.53
CA ARG A 115 -5.02 -8.00 17.31
C ARG A 115 -5.74 -8.58 16.09
N ARG A 116 -6.25 -7.70 15.23
CA ARG A 116 -6.79 -8.01 13.91
C ARG A 116 -6.06 -7.20 12.85
N MET A 117 -5.80 -7.79 11.70
CA MET A 117 -5.24 -7.10 10.55
C MET A 117 -6.32 -6.90 9.50
N ASP A 118 -6.63 -5.64 9.24
CA ASP A 118 -7.61 -5.21 8.24
C ASP A 118 -6.85 -4.72 7.00
N VAL A 119 -7.24 -5.22 5.83
CA VAL A 119 -6.61 -4.91 4.55
C VAL A 119 -7.66 -4.32 3.62
N THR A 120 -7.43 -3.09 3.15
CA THR A 120 -8.36 -2.38 2.26
C THR A 120 -7.68 -2.05 0.94
N ILE A 121 -8.44 -2.16 -0.15
CA ILE A 121 -8.01 -1.71 -1.47
C ILE A 121 -8.47 -0.26 -1.63
N ARG A 122 -7.54 0.66 -1.90
CA ARG A 122 -7.82 2.07 -2.14
C ARG A 122 -8.42 2.29 -3.54
N LYS A 123 -8.88 3.51 -3.81
CA LYS A 123 -9.45 3.87 -5.13
C LYS A 123 -8.42 3.68 -6.24
N THR A 124 -8.86 3.16 -7.39
CA THR A 124 -8.02 2.85 -8.55
C THR A 124 -8.39 3.68 -9.79
N PRO A 125 -7.45 3.91 -10.72
CA PRO A 125 -6.01 3.62 -10.58
C PRO A 125 -5.30 4.65 -9.68
N GLU A 126 -4.25 4.19 -8.99
CA GLU A 126 -3.27 5.05 -8.31
C GLU A 126 -1.92 4.90 -9.03
N TYR A 127 -1.22 5.99 -9.32
CA TYR A 127 0.07 5.95 -10.00
C TYR A 127 1.21 6.09 -8.99
N ALA A 128 2.34 5.44 -9.27
CA ALA A 128 3.55 5.71 -8.51
C ALA A 128 3.98 7.17 -8.76
N THR A 129 4.68 7.76 -7.78
CA THR A 129 5.19 9.13 -7.89
C THR A 129 5.96 9.32 -9.20
N GLY A 130 5.49 10.27 -10.03
CA GLY A 130 6.11 10.58 -11.33
C GLY A 130 5.72 9.67 -12.50
N SER A 131 4.76 8.76 -12.32
CA SER A 131 4.29 7.84 -13.38
C SER A 131 2.85 8.07 -13.85
N ASP A 132 2.23 9.21 -13.50
CA ASP A 132 0.90 9.54 -14.00
C ASP A 132 0.97 9.94 -15.49
N PRO A 133 0.36 9.16 -16.40
CA PRO A 133 0.42 9.44 -17.84
C PRO A 133 -0.25 10.78 -18.21
N ARG A 134 -1.15 11.31 -17.36
CA ARG A 134 -1.79 12.62 -17.60
C ARG A 134 -0.81 13.77 -17.40
N VAL A 135 0.15 13.63 -16.48
CA VAL A 135 1.18 14.63 -16.23
C VAL A 135 2.22 14.61 -17.36
N GLU A 136 2.55 13.43 -17.88
CA GLU A 136 3.50 13.27 -18.99
C GLU A 136 2.99 13.92 -20.29
N HIS A 137 1.71 13.77 -20.62
CA HIS A 137 1.12 14.43 -21.80
C HIS A 137 0.99 15.95 -21.65
N ALA A 138 0.77 16.47 -20.44
CA ALA A 138 0.73 17.92 -20.19
C ALA A 138 2.12 18.59 -20.40
N GLY A 139 3.20 17.85 -20.18
CA GLY A 139 4.58 18.30 -20.41
C GLY A 139 4.96 18.36 -21.90
N GLN A 140 4.36 17.54 -22.75
CA GLN A 140 4.63 17.52 -24.20
C GLN A 140 3.97 18.66 -24.97
N THR A 141 2.91 19.28 -24.45
CA THR A 141 2.26 20.45 -25.09
C THR A 141 2.94 21.78 -24.77
N ALA A 142 3.86 21.85 -23.80
CA ALA A 142 4.54 23.09 -23.42
C ALA A 142 5.75 23.45 -24.31
N SER A 143 6.18 22.54 -25.19
CA SER A 143 7.25 22.76 -26.17
C SER A 143 6.72 22.69 -27.62
N ALA A 144 5.53 23.22 -27.86
CA ALA A 144 5.06 23.49 -29.21
C ALA A 144 5.44 24.93 -29.61
N VAL A 145 6.61 25.03 -30.24
CA VAL A 145 7.02 25.98 -31.28
C VAL A 145 6.27 27.33 -31.32
N HIS A 146 6.99 28.39 -30.95
CA HIS A 146 6.68 29.76 -31.31
C HIS A 146 6.69 29.90 -32.85
N VAL A 147 5.50 29.98 -33.47
CA VAL A 147 5.34 30.50 -34.84
C VAL A 147 4.41 31.71 -34.79
N THR A 148 4.97 32.88 -35.01
CA THR A 148 4.25 34.08 -35.48
C THR A 148 5.23 34.90 -36.33
N PRO A 149 4.81 35.76 -37.30
CA PRO A 149 3.45 36.13 -37.72
C PRO A 149 3.22 36.31 -39.26
N GLY A 150 1.97 36.58 -39.69
CA GLY A 150 1.68 37.08 -41.05
C GLY A 150 0.22 37.35 -41.47
N THR A 151 -0.40 38.41 -40.91
CA THR A 151 -1.48 39.32 -41.44
C THR A 151 -2.88 38.82 -41.92
N PRO A 152 -3.93 39.67 -41.79
CA PRO A 152 -5.36 39.32 -41.75
C PRO A 152 -6.07 39.43 -43.11
N VAL A 153 -7.21 38.73 -43.25
CA VAL A 153 -8.20 39.04 -44.29
C VAL A 153 -9.55 39.35 -43.67
N THR A 154 -10.02 40.55 -44.02
CA THR A 154 -11.25 41.26 -43.67
C THR A 154 -12.53 40.51 -44.03
N ALA A 155 -13.53 40.60 -43.15
CA ALA A 155 -14.89 40.07 -43.33
C ALA A 155 -15.72 40.86 -44.37
N PRO A 156 -16.87 40.32 -44.78
CA PRO A 156 -18.08 41.14 -44.69
C PRO A 156 -19.30 40.38 -44.11
N ALA A 157 -20.09 41.09 -43.29
CA ALA A 157 -21.49 40.77 -42.93
C ALA A 157 -22.42 41.71 -43.77
N PRO A 158 -23.76 41.51 -43.92
CA PRO A 158 -24.71 41.09 -42.88
C PRO A 158 -25.91 40.15 -43.27
N GLN A 159 -26.55 39.61 -42.22
CA GLN A 159 -27.88 38.94 -42.10
C GLN A 159 -29.09 39.86 -42.48
N PRO A 160 -30.39 39.45 -42.64
CA PRO A 160 -31.27 38.76 -41.63
C PRO A 160 -32.46 37.90 -42.19
N THR A 161 -33.19 37.03 -41.46
CA THR A 161 -34.25 37.30 -40.45
C THR A 161 -34.87 35.98 -39.90
N SER A 162 -35.20 35.97 -38.60
CA SER A 162 -35.96 34.96 -37.79
C SER A 162 -37.50 35.01 -38.07
N PRO A 163 -38.49 34.41 -37.32
CA PRO A 163 -38.59 33.94 -35.89
C PRO A 163 -39.34 32.59 -35.62
N GLY A 164 -39.12 31.86 -34.50
CA GLY A 164 -39.82 31.93 -33.18
C GLY A 164 -40.92 30.83 -33.05
N PRO A 165 -41.47 30.42 -31.87
CA PRO A 165 -41.32 30.88 -30.46
C PRO A 165 -40.83 29.75 -29.49
N GLU A 166 -40.09 30.03 -28.39
CA GLU A 166 -40.50 30.51 -27.05
C GLU A 166 -41.38 29.56 -26.20
N GLY A 167 -40.92 29.23 -24.97
CA GLY A 167 -41.74 28.54 -23.97
C GLY A 167 -41.05 27.99 -22.70
N ASN A 168 -40.58 28.88 -21.82
CA ASN A 168 -40.54 28.82 -20.34
C ASN A 168 -39.92 27.64 -19.53
N ALA A 169 -39.04 28.03 -18.60
CA ALA A 169 -38.65 27.32 -17.37
C ALA A 169 -39.70 27.57 -16.22
N PRO A 170 -39.40 27.36 -14.92
CA PRO A 170 -39.19 26.12 -14.15
C PRO A 170 -40.12 26.02 -12.89
N ALA A 171 -40.39 24.81 -12.36
CA ALA A 171 -41.00 24.56 -11.02
C ALA A 171 -40.99 23.03 -10.76
N THR A 172 -40.86 22.41 -9.57
CA THR A 172 -40.85 22.81 -8.16
C THR A 172 -40.40 21.59 -7.32
N LYS A 173 -39.75 21.84 -6.18
CA LYS A 173 -39.55 20.92 -5.04
C LYS A 173 -40.91 20.50 -4.43
N PRO A 174 -41.00 19.29 -3.84
CA PRO A 174 -41.53 19.22 -2.47
C PRO A 174 -40.70 18.31 -1.53
N GLU A 175 -40.59 18.78 -0.29
CA GLU A 175 -40.19 18.09 0.95
C GLU A 175 -41.35 18.36 1.94
N PRO A 176 -41.48 17.71 3.12
CA PRO A 176 -41.52 16.28 3.47
C PRO A 176 -42.90 15.89 4.05
N ALA A 177 -43.13 14.61 4.36
CA ALA A 177 -44.16 14.20 5.32
C ALA A 177 -43.62 13.15 6.29
N ALA A 178 -43.48 13.57 7.55
CA ALA A 178 -43.35 12.69 8.70
C ALA A 178 -44.67 12.00 8.99
N THR A 179 -44.64 10.79 9.55
CA THR A 179 -45.65 10.27 10.49
C THR A 179 -45.05 9.10 11.28
N ASN A 180 -44.88 9.33 12.59
CA ASN A 180 -44.68 8.30 13.62
C ASN A 180 -45.97 7.51 13.84
N PRO A 181 -45.88 6.29 14.38
CA PRO A 181 -46.23 6.12 15.79
C PRO A 181 -45.05 5.73 16.69
#